data_AF-A0A367LAA0-F1
#
_entry.id   AF-A0A367LAA0-F1
#
_cell.length_a   1.000
_cell.length_b   1.000
_cell.length_c   1.000
_cell.angle_alpha   90.00
_cell.angle_beta   90.00
_cell.angle_gamma   90.00
#
_symmetry.space_group_name_H-M   'P 1'
#
loop_
_entity.id
_entity.type
_entity.pdbx_description
1 polymer ?
#
loop_
_entity_poly.entity_id
_entity_poly.type
_entity_poly.pdbx_seq_one_letter_code
_entity_poly.pdbx_strand_id
1 'polypeptide(L)'
;DFGRLIKTLGRTTTTGPSNRIGFAAVAFVLPSPPSAHLRPGISSIGRVMASAPASVRVSGPPNSSFLVGYPGISATLPRIEGKVEIRPGQGFSMPVPVSLVRICLQRRETIHPDAESLTKRHLGAPRRETADVVGKEVLLFRCSTGKEAESVMAMDLPFVLFIPFGRGGEETNRRIPPASLQLPSRTAETDFGRLIKTLGRTTTTGPSNRIGFAAVAFVLPSPPSAHLRPGISSIGRVMASAPASVRVSGPPNSSFLVGYPGISATLPRIEGKVEIRPGQGFSMPVPVSLVRICLQRRETIHPDAESLTKRHLGAPRRETADVVGKEVLLFRCSTGKEAESVMAMDLPFVLFIPFGRGGEETNRRIPPASLQLPSRTAETYYELVVTIQQGHSNQYKFSFPMPLQRYDTLSTFGMYNKPETKLVTADNVIHLGINLPRWSFGPNDPITVYLKLSPNPDWMTKARRVTIEKITLAIEEEITFNPEGDEPTKKINKLSKQAQVVKMKMPEAGYATNIGLVFPSKDLRDPDGIVKRGKAAFPLYEVGSFTTTSSLYKIEFYVTIKPVVICPLDQQGCKEEMDAIEQAAKDAALVDPNNPMLPARTIVLASDRDALRSLGLCTVGGQKKPFID
;
A
#
# COMPACT_ATOMS: atom_id res chain seq x y z
N ASP A 1 11.15 19.62 30.31
CA ASP A 1 12.35 20.20 30.98
C ASP A 1 13.18 19.17 31.70
N PHE A 2 14.27 19.62 32.34
CA PHE A 2 15.32 18.81 32.96
C PHE A 2 14.85 17.90 34.11
N GLY A 3 15.60 16.82 34.36
CA GLY A 3 15.49 15.97 35.55
C GLY A 3 16.81 15.85 36.32
N ARG A 4 16.84 15.04 37.38
CA ARG A 4 18.09 14.61 38.06
C ARG A 4 17.93 13.24 38.74
N LEU A 5 19.08 12.67 39.11
CA LEU A 5 19.28 11.30 39.60
C LEU A 5 19.76 11.33 41.07
N ILE A 6 19.47 10.31 41.91
CA ILE A 6 20.39 9.70 42.92
C ILE A 6 19.76 8.49 43.67
N LYS A 7 20.38 7.31 43.49
CA LYS A 7 20.88 6.31 44.49
C LYS A 7 20.51 6.44 46.00
N THR A 8 20.36 5.40 46.86
CA THR A 8 20.38 3.91 46.76
C THR A 8 19.84 3.24 48.06
N LEU A 9 19.65 1.90 48.05
CA LEU A 9 19.63 0.93 49.20
C LEU A 9 18.40 0.94 50.17
N GLY A 10 18.02 -0.24 50.70
CA GLY A 10 16.88 -0.36 51.66
C GLY A 10 16.52 -1.76 52.23
N ARG A 11 16.29 -2.78 51.38
CA ARG A 11 16.00 -4.20 51.72
C ARG A 11 14.60 -4.56 52.30
N THR A 12 14.24 -5.85 52.14
CA THR A 12 13.26 -6.69 52.89
C THR A 12 11.73 -6.56 52.71
N THR A 13 11.21 -7.46 51.83
CA THR A 13 10.14 -8.47 52.05
C THR A 13 8.62 -8.17 51.93
N THR A 14 7.97 -9.22 51.38
CA THR A 14 6.57 -9.70 51.52
C THR A 14 5.40 -9.12 50.71
N THR A 15 4.65 -10.06 50.11
CA THR A 15 3.22 -10.03 49.73
C THR A 15 2.66 -8.84 48.96
N GLY A 16 2.40 -9.06 47.66
CA GLY A 16 1.40 -8.28 46.92
C GLY A 16 0.08 -9.05 46.77
N PRO A 17 -1.07 -8.34 46.73
CA PRO A 17 -2.30 -8.86 46.13
C PRO A 17 -2.80 -7.93 45.02
N SER A 18 -2.71 -8.36 43.75
CA SER A 18 -3.41 -7.70 42.65
C SER A 18 -4.84 -8.24 42.56
N ASN A 19 -5.80 -7.47 43.09
CA ASN A 19 -7.20 -7.86 43.20
C ASN A 19 -7.85 -8.12 41.82
N ARG A 20 -8.08 -9.39 41.49
CA ARG A 20 -9.09 -9.79 40.50
C ARG A 20 -10.45 -9.91 41.20
N ILE A 21 -11.25 -8.84 41.13
CA ILE A 21 -12.69 -8.92 41.38
C ILE A 21 -13.37 -9.08 40.01
N GLY A 22 -14.07 -10.18 39.80
CA GLY A 22 -14.94 -10.40 38.64
C GLY A 22 -16.40 -10.30 39.04
N PHE A 23 -17.28 -10.09 38.05
CA PHE A 23 -18.72 -10.31 38.20
C PHE A 23 -19.26 -11.09 37.00
N ALA A 24 -20.35 -11.81 37.23
CA ALA A 24 -20.79 -12.93 36.41
C ALA A 24 -21.86 -12.58 35.36
N ALA A 25 -22.14 -13.55 34.49
CA ALA A 25 -23.25 -13.49 33.54
C ALA A 25 -24.62 -13.62 34.22
N VAL A 26 -25.68 -13.20 33.51
CA VAL A 26 -27.07 -13.52 33.83
C VAL A 26 -27.77 -14.03 32.57
N ALA A 27 -28.55 -15.10 32.70
CA ALA A 27 -29.53 -15.56 31.74
C ALA A 27 -30.82 -15.92 32.50
N PHE A 28 -31.99 -15.77 31.88
CA PHE A 28 -33.28 -16.20 32.46
C PHE A 28 -34.23 -16.78 31.39
N VAL A 29 -35.15 -17.64 31.83
CA VAL A 29 -35.84 -18.64 30.99
C VAL A 29 -37.25 -18.96 31.56
N LEU A 30 -38.31 -18.79 30.75
CA LEU A 30 -39.70 -19.31 30.93
C LEU A 30 -40.44 -18.81 32.21
N PRO A 31 -41.73 -19.16 32.54
CA PRO A 31 -42.76 -20.07 31.95
C PRO A 31 -44.19 -19.42 31.77
N SER A 32 -45.32 -20.04 31.34
CA SER A 32 -45.61 -21.21 30.46
C SER A 32 -47.03 -21.14 29.75
N PRO A 33 -48.14 -21.93 29.99
CA PRO A 33 -49.38 -21.94 29.15
C PRO A 33 -50.64 -21.37 29.89
N PRO A 34 -51.93 -21.62 29.52
CA PRO A 34 -52.58 -22.26 28.35
C PRO A 34 -53.54 -21.27 27.60
N SER A 35 -54.57 -21.60 26.77
CA SER A 35 -55.32 -22.81 26.33
C SER A 35 -55.87 -22.55 24.88
N ALA A 36 -56.74 -23.31 24.17
CA ALA A 36 -57.61 -24.47 24.46
C ALA A 36 -57.97 -25.30 23.18
N HIS A 37 -59.08 -26.05 23.25
CA HIS A 37 -59.91 -26.73 22.22
C HIS A 37 -60.05 -26.05 20.82
N LEU A 38 -60.21 -26.74 19.67
CA LEU A 38 -60.79 -28.09 19.42
C LEU A 38 -60.43 -28.70 18.02
N ARG A 39 -60.24 -30.03 17.95
CA ARG A 39 -60.31 -30.96 16.77
C ARG A 39 -59.28 -30.86 15.60
N PRO A 40 -59.07 -31.96 14.82
CA PRO A 40 -57.94 -32.12 13.91
C PRO A 40 -58.29 -31.96 12.41
N GLY A 41 -57.27 -31.67 11.60
CA GLY A 41 -57.30 -31.76 10.13
C GLY A 41 -55.94 -32.21 9.60
N ILE A 42 -55.94 -33.12 8.62
CA ILE A 42 -54.71 -33.70 8.05
C ILE A 42 -54.13 -32.74 7.00
N SER A 43 -52.90 -32.26 7.23
CA SER A 43 -52.06 -31.66 6.19
C SER A 43 -50.59 -31.99 6.42
N SER A 44 -49.82 -32.06 5.33
CA SER A 44 -48.43 -32.52 5.35
C SER A 44 -47.52 -31.53 6.09
N ILE A 45 -46.74 -32.03 7.05
CA ILE A 45 -45.72 -31.23 7.73
C ILE A 45 -44.56 -30.97 6.76
N GLY A 46 -44.67 -29.88 6.02
CA GLY A 46 -43.55 -29.25 5.33
C GLY A 46 -42.52 -28.80 6.36
N ARG A 47 -41.51 -29.65 6.60
CA ARG A 47 -40.44 -29.41 7.58
C ARG A 47 -39.70 -28.13 7.23
N VAL A 48 -40.03 -27.03 7.90
CA VAL A 48 -39.33 -25.74 7.76
C VAL A 48 -37.85 -25.99 8.06
N MET A 49 -37.01 -25.95 7.03
CA MET A 49 -35.57 -26.08 7.22
C MET A 49 -35.10 -24.86 8.02
N ALA A 50 -34.53 -25.12 9.20
CA ALA A 50 -33.84 -24.10 9.96
C ALA A 50 -32.71 -23.54 9.09
N SER A 51 -32.79 -22.25 8.75
CA SER A 51 -31.80 -21.59 7.90
C SER A 51 -30.42 -21.68 8.53
N ALA A 52 -29.45 -22.23 7.81
CA ALA A 52 -28.07 -22.32 8.28
C ALA A 52 -27.55 -20.93 8.70
N PRO A 53 -26.86 -20.80 9.84
CA PRO A 53 -26.41 -19.50 10.33
C PRO A 53 -25.42 -18.87 9.36
N ALA A 54 -25.69 -17.62 8.95
CA ALA A 54 -24.82 -16.87 8.06
C ALA A 54 -23.61 -16.31 8.82
N SER A 55 -22.41 -16.52 8.27
CA SER A 55 -21.21 -15.79 8.67
C SER A 55 -21.15 -14.48 7.90
N VAL A 56 -21.30 -13.34 8.59
CA VAL A 56 -21.18 -12.00 8.00
C VAL A 56 -19.99 -11.28 8.60
N ARG A 57 -18.89 -11.18 7.84
CA ARG A 57 -17.69 -10.42 8.22
C ARG A 57 -17.72 -9.03 7.59
N VAL A 58 -16.97 -8.10 8.19
CA VAL A 58 -16.53 -6.88 7.52
C VAL A 58 -15.00 -6.90 7.55
N SER A 59 -14.37 -6.63 6.40
CA SER A 59 -12.91 -6.58 6.25
C SER A 59 -12.50 -5.29 5.53
N GLY A 60 -11.42 -4.66 6.00
CA GLY A 60 -10.83 -3.51 5.33
C GLY A 60 -10.02 -3.94 4.09
N PRO A 61 -9.55 -3.00 3.26
CA PRO A 61 -8.61 -3.33 2.20
C PRO A 61 -7.29 -3.84 2.80
N PRO A 62 -6.60 -4.80 2.15
CA PRO A 62 -5.36 -5.36 2.67
C PRO A 62 -4.31 -4.25 2.87
N ASN A 63 -3.59 -4.32 3.99
CA ASN A 63 -2.54 -3.38 4.40
C ASN A 63 -3.01 -1.92 4.57
N SER A 64 -4.27 -1.69 4.93
CA SER A 64 -4.80 -0.35 5.22
C SER A 64 -5.80 -0.34 6.39
N SER A 65 -5.91 0.80 7.06
CA SER A 65 -6.98 1.09 8.02
C SER A 65 -8.35 1.13 7.34
N PHE A 66 -9.40 0.81 8.10
CA PHE A 66 -10.79 1.02 7.67
C PHE A 66 -11.06 2.50 7.37
N LEU A 67 -10.51 3.40 8.18
CA LEU A 67 -10.57 4.85 8.00
C LEU A 67 -9.58 5.31 6.93
N VAL A 68 -10.04 6.13 5.99
CA VAL A 68 -9.24 6.82 4.97
C VAL A 68 -9.57 8.31 5.04
N GLY A 69 -8.53 9.15 5.13
CA GLY A 69 -8.65 10.58 5.41
C GLY A 69 -8.72 10.90 6.91
N TYR A 70 -8.58 12.16 7.27
CA TYR A 70 -8.52 12.66 8.64
C TYR A 70 -9.85 13.33 9.05
N PRO A 71 -10.59 12.78 10.03
CA PRO A 71 -11.80 13.41 10.56
C PRO A 71 -11.55 14.86 10.99
N GLY A 72 -12.44 15.77 10.59
CA GLY A 72 -12.29 17.22 10.79
C GLY A 72 -11.59 17.98 9.66
N ILE A 73 -10.70 17.33 8.87
CA ILE A 73 -10.01 17.99 7.75
C ILE A 73 -10.77 17.71 6.44
N SER A 74 -11.67 18.61 6.04
CA SER A 74 -12.57 18.40 4.89
C SER A 74 -11.85 18.11 3.57
N ALA A 75 -10.65 18.66 3.36
CA ALA A 75 -9.82 18.41 2.18
C ALA A 75 -9.37 16.94 2.03
N THR A 76 -9.46 16.13 3.09
CA THR A 76 -9.01 14.73 3.11
C THR A 76 -10.14 13.72 2.86
N LEU A 77 -11.40 14.19 2.76
CA LEU A 77 -12.62 13.40 2.55
C LEU A 77 -12.70 12.14 3.45
N PRO A 78 -12.80 12.33 4.78
CA PRO A 78 -12.79 11.25 5.77
C PRO A 78 -13.95 10.28 5.56
N ARG A 79 -13.62 8.99 5.42
CA ARG A 79 -14.56 7.93 5.08
C ARG A 79 -14.06 6.56 5.54
N ILE A 80 -14.97 5.61 5.65
CA ILE A 80 -14.69 4.21 6.00
C ILE A 80 -14.82 3.36 4.73
N GLU A 81 -13.72 2.72 4.31
CA GLU A 81 -13.68 1.80 3.16
C GLU A 81 -13.55 0.34 3.62
N GLY A 82 -14.20 -0.59 2.91
CA GLY A 82 -14.06 -2.02 3.17
C GLY A 82 -14.98 -2.88 2.31
N LYS A 83 -15.17 -4.13 2.70
CA LYS A 83 -16.20 -5.02 2.15
C LYS A 83 -16.96 -5.79 3.23
N VAL A 84 -18.23 -6.08 2.96
CA VAL A 84 -19.03 -7.06 3.70
C VAL A 84 -18.86 -8.43 3.03
N GLU A 85 -18.39 -9.41 3.78
CA GLU A 85 -18.23 -10.79 3.31
C GLU A 85 -19.35 -11.65 3.92
N ILE A 86 -20.26 -12.17 3.09
CA ILE A 86 -21.28 -13.14 3.52
C ILE A 86 -20.86 -14.53 3.05
N ARG A 87 -20.87 -15.49 3.97
CA ARG A 87 -20.57 -16.92 3.75
C ARG A 87 -21.52 -17.79 4.59
N PRO A 88 -21.71 -19.06 4.25
CA PRO A 88 -22.23 -20.06 5.19
C PRO A 88 -21.42 -20.05 6.51
N GLY A 89 -22.08 -20.37 7.63
CA GLY A 89 -21.42 -20.56 8.91
C GLY A 89 -20.41 -21.70 8.89
N GLN A 90 -19.44 -21.67 9.81
CA GLN A 90 -18.45 -22.76 9.91
C GLN A 90 -19.15 -24.10 10.13
N GLY A 91 -18.84 -25.08 9.27
CA GLY A 91 -19.47 -26.41 9.27
C GLY A 91 -20.66 -26.58 8.33
N PHE A 92 -21.15 -25.52 7.68
CA PHE A 92 -22.30 -25.58 6.76
C PHE A 92 -21.88 -25.45 5.30
N SER A 93 -22.36 -26.37 4.45
CA SER A 93 -22.16 -26.37 2.99
C SER A 93 -23.35 -25.82 2.20
N MET A 94 -24.44 -25.43 2.87
CA MET A 94 -25.64 -24.89 2.21
C MET A 94 -25.53 -23.38 1.97
N PRO A 95 -26.03 -22.86 0.84
CA PRO A 95 -25.99 -21.43 0.53
C PRO A 95 -26.87 -20.62 1.49
N VAL A 96 -26.47 -19.37 1.73
CA VAL A 96 -27.19 -18.42 2.59
C VAL A 96 -28.24 -17.68 1.77
N PRO A 97 -29.54 -17.70 2.15
CA PRO A 97 -30.54 -16.84 1.53
C PRO A 97 -30.37 -15.38 2.00
N VAL A 98 -30.07 -14.47 1.08
CA VAL A 98 -29.90 -13.03 1.33
C VAL A 98 -30.93 -12.23 0.53
N SER A 99 -31.78 -11.44 1.18
CA SER A 99 -32.72 -10.53 0.49
C SER A 99 -32.23 -9.08 0.42
N LEU A 100 -31.46 -8.66 1.43
CA LEU A 100 -31.10 -7.29 1.70
C LEU A 100 -29.79 -7.25 2.48
N VAL A 101 -28.86 -6.39 2.05
CA VAL A 101 -27.66 -6.05 2.82
C VAL A 101 -27.55 -4.53 2.88
N ARG A 102 -27.57 -3.99 4.10
CA ARG A 102 -27.27 -2.59 4.38
C ARG A 102 -26.09 -2.49 5.35
N ILE A 103 -25.40 -1.37 5.30
CA ILE A 103 -24.35 -1.03 6.25
C ILE A 103 -24.53 0.42 6.72
N CYS A 104 -24.37 0.62 8.03
CA CYS A 104 -24.36 1.93 8.65
C CYS A 104 -23.28 2.00 9.73
N LEU A 105 -22.78 3.21 9.96
CA LEU A 105 -21.93 3.53 11.10
C LEU A 105 -22.84 3.94 12.27
N GLN A 106 -22.60 3.41 13.47
CA GLN A 106 -23.28 3.87 14.67
C GLN A 106 -22.31 4.46 15.70
N ARG A 107 -22.78 5.52 16.36
CA ARG A 107 -22.27 6.04 17.63
C ARG A 107 -23.03 5.34 18.75
N ARG A 108 -22.33 4.86 19.78
CA ARG A 108 -22.93 4.35 21.02
C ARG A 108 -22.39 5.16 22.18
N GLU A 109 -23.26 5.76 22.97
CA GLU A 109 -22.91 6.48 24.19
C GLU A 109 -23.46 5.70 25.37
N THR A 110 -22.57 5.28 26.27
CA THR A 110 -22.95 4.71 27.58
C THR A 110 -22.63 5.73 28.67
N ILE A 111 -23.65 6.05 29.47
CA ILE A 111 -23.46 6.78 30.72
C ILE A 111 -23.65 5.78 31.87
N HIS A 112 -22.61 5.65 32.69
CA HIS A 112 -22.64 4.91 33.95
C HIS A 112 -22.87 5.91 35.10
N PRO A 113 -23.90 5.73 35.94
CA PRO A 113 -24.14 6.64 37.07
C PRO A 113 -22.97 6.58 38.08
N ASP A 114 -22.57 7.74 38.61
CA ASP A 114 -21.33 7.89 39.38
C ASP A 114 -21.32 7.11 40.71
N ALA A 115 -20.25 6.36 40.92
CA ALA A 115 -20.04 5.53 42.11
C ALA A 115 -19.73 6.31 43.40
N GLU A 116 -19.39 7.61 43.30
CA GLU A 116 -19.02 8.44 44.46
C GLU A 116 -20.22 8.92 45.30
N SER A 117 -21.46 8.68 44.85
CA SER A 117 -22.71 9.01 45.55
C SER A 117 -23.05 8.10 46.76
N LEU A 118 -22.01 7.57 47.43
CA LEU A 118 -22.07 6.47 48.41
C LEU A 118 -22.82 6.76 49.73
N THR A 119 -23.41 7.94 49.90
CA THR A 119 -24.07 8.39 51.14
C THR A 119 -25.61 8.37 51.11
N LYS A 120 -26.27 8.06 49.98
CA LYS A 120 -27.74 7.86 49.94
C LYS A 120 -28.16 6.59 49.19
N ARG A 121 -28.61 5.59 49.95
CA ARG A 121 -29.20 4.34 49.43
C ARG A 121 -30.57 4.59 48.78
N HIS A 122 -30.61 4.74 47.45
CA HIS A 122 -31.81 4.48 46.66
C HIS A 122 -31.48 3.57 45.47
N LEU A 123 -32.47 2.82 44.99
CA LEU A 123 -32.26 1.68 44.10
C LEU A 123 -31.97 2.10 42.66
N GLY A 124 -30.94 1.46 42.08
CA GLY A 124 -30.94 1.03 40.67
C GLY A 124 -31.25 2.09 39.60
N ALA A 125 -30.44 3.16 39.52
CA ALA A 125 -30.44 4.01 38.32
C ALA A 125 -30.05 3.15 37.09
N PRO A 126 -30.90 3.04 36.05
CA PRO A 126 -30.62 2.18 34.91
C PRO A 126 -29.47 2.74 34.05
N ARG A 127 -28.60 1.85 33.55
CA ARG A 127 -27.55 2.19 32.56
C ARG A 127 -28.21 2.88 31.37
N ARG A 128 -27.91 4.17 31.15
CA ARG A 128 -28.44 4.91 30.00
C ARG A 128 -27.53 4.65 28.81
N GLU A 129 -28.13 4.08 27.77
CA GLU A 129 -27.47 3.77 26.51
C GLU A 129 -28.23 4.46 25.38
N THR A 130 -27.52 5.27 24.58
CA THR A 130 -28.04 5.90 23.37
C THR A 130 -27.22 5.43 22.17
N ALA A 131 -27.90 5.11 21.07
CA ALA A 131 -27.29 4.55 19.87
C ALA A 131 -27.86 5.22 18.62
N ASP A 132 -27.04 6.02 17.95
CA ASP A 132 -27.43 6.83 16.80
C ASP A 132 -26.71 6.40 15.53
N VAL A 133 -27.39 6.47 14.38
CA VAL A 133 -26.76 6.27 13.07
C VAL A 133 -26.01 7.55 12.67
N VAL A 134 -24.72 7.40 12.37
CA VAL A 134 -23.84 8.49 11.94
C VAL A 134 -23.75 8.48 10.42
N GLY A 135 -24.17 9.59 9.80
CA GLY A 135 -24.19 9.72 8.34
C GLY A 135 -25.31 8.91 7.69
N LYS A 136 -25.09 8.47 6.45
CA LYS A 136 -26.12 7.82 5.63
C LYS A 136 -25.97 6.29 5.65
N GLU A 137 -27.06 5.57 5.90
CA GLU A 137 -27.13 4.13 5.67
C GLU A 137 -26.95 3.82 4.17
N VAL A 138 -26.04 2.90 3.84
CA VAL A 138 -25.77 2.49 2.46
C VAL A 138 -26.38 1.11 2.20
N LEU A 139 -27.24 1.06 1.18
CA LEU A 139 -27.75 -0.18 0.62
C LEU A 139 -26.68 -0.80 -0.29
N LEU A 140 -26.16 -1.97 0.10
CA LEU A 140 -25.14 -2.69 -0.67
C LEU A 140 -25.74 -3.75 -1.59
N PHE A 141 -26.86 -4.35 -1.18
CA PHE A 141 -27.58 -5.32 -2.00
C PHE A 141 -29.07 -5.33 -1.66
N ARG A 142 -29.90 -5.56 -2.67
CA ARG A 142 -31.31 -5.91 -2.56
C ARG A 142 -31.63 -6.93 -3.66
N CYS A 143 -32.31 -8.02 -3.31
CA CYS A 143 -32.73 -9.01 -4.30
C CYS A 143 -33.71 -8.40 -5.32
N SER A 144 -33.75 -8.93 -6.54
CA SER A 144 -34.56 -8.37 -7.62
C SER A 144 -36.07 -8.53 -7.37
N THR A 145 -36.85 -7.58 -7.90
CA THR A 145 -38.31 -7.53 -7.75
C THR A 145 -38.95 -8.84 -8.23
N GLY A 146 -39.57 -9.58 -7.30
CA GLY A 146 -40.18 -10.90 -7.54
C GLY A 146 -39.46 -12.09 -6.89
N LYS A 147 -38.29 -11.89 -6.27
CA LYS A 147 -37.60 -12.91 -5.45
C LYS A 147 -37.60 -12.51 -3.97
N GLU A 148 -37.91 -13.45 -3.07
CA GLU A 148 -37.79 -13.21 -1.62
C GLU A 148 -36.34 -13.07 -1.14
N ALA A 149 -35.42 -13.86 -1.72
CA ALA A 149 -34.01 -13.89 -1.37
C ALA A 149 -33.19 -14.55 -2.49
N GLU A 150 -31.88 -14.34 -2.46
CA GLU A 150 -30.90 -14.97 -3.34
C GLU A 150 -29.97 -15.89 -2.53
N SER A 151 -29.82 -17.14 -2.96
CA SER A 151 -29.08 -18.17 -2.24
C SER A 151 -27.59 -18.12 -2.62
N VAL A 152 -26.76 -17.47 -1.80
CA VAL A 152 -25.33 -17.24 -2.07
C VAL A 152 -24.41 -18.19 -1.29
N MET A 153 -23.46 -18.82 -1.99
CA MET A 153 -22.34 -19.56 -1.37
C MET A 153 -21.22 -18.62 -0.91
N ALA A 154 -21.04 -17.51 -1.61
CA ALA A 154 -20.15 -16.42 -1.25
C ALA A 154 -20.66 -15.11 -1.85
N MET A 155 -20.56 -14.03 -1.10
CA MET A 155 -20.92 -12.69 -1.55
C MET A 155 -19.96 -11.69 -0.88
N ASP A 156 -19.27 -10.88 -1.68
CA ASP A 156 -18.36 -9.82 -1.21
C ASP A 156 -18.85 -8.49 -1.75
N LEU A 157 -19.35 -7.62 -0.87
CA LEU A 157 -19.93 -6.33 -1.22
C LEU A 157 -19.02 -5.19 -0.74
N PRO A 158 -18.28 -4.51 -1.63
CA PRO A 158 -17.47 -3.35 -1.25
C PRO A 158 -18.37 -2.18 -0.83
N PHE A 159 -17.90 -1.37 0.11
CA PHE A 159 -18.61 -0.20 0.60
C PHE A 159 -17.67 0.98 0.87
N VAL A 160 -18.25 2.19 0.81
CA VAL A 160 -17.65 3.44 1.26
C VAL A 160 -18.68 4.19 2.07
N LEU A 161 -18.39 4.48 3.33
CA LEU A 161 -19.22 5.28 4.24
C LEU A 161 -18.52 6.61 4.51
N PHE A 162 -19.00 7.70 3.93
CA PHE A 162 -18.48 9.04 4.21
C PHE A 162 -18.86 9.48 5.63
N ILE A 163 -17.87 9.95 6.39
CA ILE A 163 -18.09 10.52 7.73
C ILE A 163 -18.61 11.95 7.54
N PRO A 164 -19.74 12.34 8.15
CA PRO A 164 -20.29 13.67 7.97
C PRO A 164 -19.33 14.75 8.52
N PHE A 165 -19.03 15.75 7.68
CA PHE A 165 -18.27 16.93 8.05
C PHE A 165 -19.13 18.18 7.83
N GLY A 166 -19.43 18.91 8.91
CA GLY A 166 -20.16 20.16 8.86
C GLY A 166 -19.24 21.35 9.13
N ARG A 167 -19.28 22.37 8.26
CA ARG A 167 -19.07 23.75 8.71
C ARG A 167 -20.34 24.18 9.46
N GLY A 168 -20.20 25.07 10.45
CA GLY A 168 -21.29 25.48 11.33
C GLY A 168 -22.53 25.99 10.58
N GLY A 169 -23.63 25.29 10.76
CA GLY A 169 -24.97 25.58 10.21
C GLY A 169 -25.97 24.63 10.87
N GLU A 170 -27.23 25.03 11.02
CA GLU A 170 -28.12 24.50 12.07
C GLU A 170 -28.73 23.10 11.83
N GLU A 171 -28.36 22.38 10.77
CA GLU A 171 -28.76 20.97 10.62
C GLU A 171 -28.03 20.07 11.64
N THR A 172 -28.77 19.68 12.69
CA THR A 172 -28.29 18.84 13.81
C THR A 172 -27.60 17.54 13.37
N ASN A 173 -28.03 16.94 12.26
CA ASN A 173 -27.47 15.70 11.71
C ASN A 173 -26.11 15.85 10.98
N ARG A 174 -25.53 17.06 10.88
CA ARG A 174 -24.23 17.30 10.21
C ARG A 174 -23.07 17.68 11.13
N ARG A 175 -23.25 17.62 12.46
CA ARG A 175 -22.13 17.89 13.39
C ARG A 175 -21.05 16.80 13.25
N ILE A 176 -19.78 17.22 13.29
CA ILE A 176 -18.65 16.30 13.34
C ILE A 176 -18.80 15.46 14.63
N PRO A 177 -18.75 14.12 14.55
CA PRO A 177 -18.88 13.28 15.74
C PRO A 177 -17.71 13.53 16.71
N PRO A 178 -17.96 13.58 18.03
CA PRO A 178 -16.88 13.67 19.01
C PRO A 178 -15.97 12.44 18.93
N ALA A 179 -14.70 12.62 19.29
CA ALA A 179 -13.75 11.51 19.36
C ALA A 179 -14.19 10.48 20.40
N SER A 180 -13.83 9.20 20.18
CA SER A 180 -14.04 8.15 21.18
C SER A 180 -13.34 8.53 22.48
N LEU A 181 -14.08 8.50 23.59
CA LEU A 181 -13.60 8.91 24.90
C LEU A 181 -14.00 7.87 25.94
N GLN A 182 -13.01 7.37 26.67
CA GLN A 182 -13.21 6.52 27.84
C GLN A 182 -12.57 7.25 29.02
N LEU A 183 -13.38 7.70 29.98
CA LEU A 183 -12.87 8.39 31.16
C LEU A 183 -12.15 7.40 32.11
N PRO A 184 -11.11 7.81 32.85
CA PRO A 184 -10.37 6.91 33.75
C PRO A 184 -11.24 6.20 34.80
N SER A 185 -12.33 6.84 35.21
CA SER A 185 -13.36 6.35 36.14
C SER A 185 -14.38 5.37 35.52
N ARG A 186 -14.40 5.24 34.18
CA ARG A 186 -15.46 4.57 33.38
C ARG A 186 -16.88 5.13 33.58
N THR A 187 -17.04 6.34 34.10
CA THR A 187 -18.37 6.95 34.31
C THR A 187 -19.04 7.40 33.01
N ALA A 188 -18.26 7.70 31.96
CA ALA A 188 -18.76 7.84 30.59
C ALA A 188 -17.85 7.10 29.59
N GLU A 189 -18.49 6.49 28.59
CA GLU A 189 -17.85 5.76 27.49
C GLU A 189 -18.56 6.09 26.17
N THR A 190 -17.85 6.77 25.26
CA THR A 190 -18.33 7.14 23.93
C THR A 190 -17.62 6.28 22.89
N ASP A 191 -18.36 5.35 22.30
CA ASP A 191 -17.90 4.37 21.32
C ASP A 191 -18.23 4.84 19.90
N PHE A 192 -17.20 5.23 19.13
CA PHE A 192 -17.31 5.55 17.72
C PHE A 192 -16.68 4.45 16.85
N GLY A 193 -17.46 3.86 15.93
CA GLY A 193 -16.93 2.88 14.97
C GLY A 193 -17.71 1.56 14.81
N ARG A 194 -18.83 1.36 15.53
CA ARG A 194 -19.55 0.07 15.48
C ARG A 194 -20.38 -0.05 14.21
N LEU A 195 -19.97 -0.96 13.33
CA LEU A 195 -20.70 -1.30 12.10
C LEU A 195 -21.77 -2.36 12.38
N ILE A 196 -23.05 -2.00 12.20
CA ILE A 196 -24.18 -2.94 12.33
C ILE A 196 -24.49 -3.61 10.99
N LYS A 197 -24.95 -4.86 11.07
CA LYS A 197 -25.34 -5.72 9.95
C LYS A 197 -26.78 -6.16 10.17
N THR A 198 -27.66 -5.85 9.23
CA THR A 198 -29.07 -6.27 9.29
C THR A 198 -29.36 -7.19 8.11
N LEU A 199 -29.54 -8.49 8.38
CA LEU A 199 -29.98 -9.47 7.39
C LEU A 199 -31.50 -9.61 7.53
N GLY A 200 -32.27 -8.99 6.62
CA GLY A 200 -33.72 -9.04 6.66
C GLY A 200 -34.30 -10.27 5.95
N ARG A 201 -35.51 -10.70 6.34
CA ARG A 201 -36.44 -11.42 5.45
C ARG A 201 -37.70 -10.56 5.33
N THR A 202 -37.96 -10.04 4.14
CA THR A 202 -39.05 -9.09 3.91
C THR A 202 -40.34 -9.83 3.54
N THR A 203 -41.21 -10.06 4.53
CA THR A 203 -42.61 -10.41 4.28
C THR A 203 -43.33 -9.19 3.70
N THR A 204 -43.67 -9.23 2.41
CA THR A 204 -44.31 -8.11 1.71
C THR A 204 -45.68 -8.49 1.14
N THR A 205 -46.72 -7.81 1.61
CA THR A 205 -47.94 -7.56 0.84
C THR A 205 -47.60 -6.66 -0.36
N GLY A 206 -47.96 -7.05 -1.59
CA GLY A 206 -47.69 -6.27 -2.81
C GLY A 206 -48.89 -5.38 -3.22
N PRO A 207 -49.15 -5.18 -4.53
CA PRO A 207 -48.21 -5.22 -5.66
C PRO A 207 -48.44 -4.10 -6.72
N SER A 208 -47.44 -3.78 -7.56
CA SER A 208 -47.69 -3.04 -8.82
C SER A 208 -46.62 -3.21 -9.92
N ASN A 209 -47.01 -3.91 -11.00
CA ASN A 209 -46.63 -3.77 -12.43
C ASN A 209 -45.20 -3.47 -12.92
N ARG A 210 -44.67 -4.47 -13.66
CA ARG A 210 -44.08 -4.44 -15.03
C ARG A 210 -43.40 -3.15 -15.55
N ILE A 211 -42.18 -3.32 -16.07
CA ILE A 211 -41.83 -3.49 -17.51
C ILE A 211 -40.40 -4.10 -17.57
N GLY A 212 -39.98 -4.68 -18.71
CA GLY A 212 -38.65 -5.28 -18.85
C GLY A 212 -38.15 -5.33 -20.29
N PHE A 213 -36.88 -5.67 -20.46
CA PHE A 213 -36.21 -5.91 -21.75
C PHE A 213 -35.25 -7.11 -21.64
N ALA A 214 -34.91 -7.71 -22.79
CA ALA A 214 -34.08 -8.91 -22.89
C ALA A 214 -32.72 -8.64 -23.54
N ALA A 215 -31.74 -9.52 -23.29
CA ALA A 215 -30.48 -9.58 -24.01
C ALA A 215 -30.04 -11.06 -24.17
N VAL A 216 -29.44 -11.38 -25.32
CA VAL A 216 -28.97 -12.74 -25.66
C VAL A 216 -27.45 -12.81 -25.48
N ALA A 217 -26.94 -13.97 -25.05
CA ALA A 217 -25.50 -14.23 -24.93
C ALA A 217 -25.11 -15.45 -25.79
N PHE A 218 -24.00 -15.34 -26.51
CA PHE A 218 -23.43 -16.43 -27.31
C PHE A 218 -22.50 -17.32 -26.47
N VAL A 219 -22.39 -18.59 -26.87
CA VAL A 219 -21.52 -19.60 -26.24
C VAL A 219 -20.38 -19.97 -27.18
N LEU A 220 -19.15 -20.00 -26.68
CA LEU A 220 -18.01 -20.66 -27.33
C LEU A 220 -17.19 -21.46 -26.28
N PRO A 221 -16.50 -22.55 -26.68
CA PRO A 221 -16.08 -23.60 -25.76
C PRO A 221 -14.66 -23.44 -25.18
N SER A 222 -14.40 -24.12 -24.06
CA SER A 222 -13.09 -24.27 -23.43
C SER A 222 -12.30 -25.48 -23.98
N PRO A 223 -10.97 -25.39 -24.13
CA PRO A 223 -10.12 -26.53 -24.54
C PRO A 223 -9.98 -27.60 -23.43
N PRO A 224 -9.58 -28.85 -23.78
CA PRO A 224 -9.74 -30.03 -22.91
C PRO A 224 -8.63 -30.21 -21.86
N SER A 225 -9.00 -30.87 -20.76
CA SER A 225 -8.09 -31.32 -19.69
C SER A 225 -7.31 -32.58 -20.08
N ALA A 226 -6.02 -32.63 -19.77
CA ALA A 226 -5.19 -33.82 -19.97
C ALA A 226 -5.41 -34.87 -18.86
N HIS A 227 -5.67 -36.12 -19.25
CA HIS A 227 -5.72 -37.26 -18.33
C HIS A 227 -4.31 -37.75 -17.96
N LEU A 228 -4.09 -38.04 -16.67
CA LEU A 228 -3.03 -38.94 -16.21
C LEU A 228 -3.64 -40.08 -15.39
N ARG A 229 -3.09 -41.28 -15.54
CA ARG A 229 -3.60 -42.51 -14.90
C ARG A 229 -3.02 -42.67 -13.48
N PRO A 230 -3.79 -43.22 -12.52
CA PRO A 230 -3.23 -43.62 -11.23
C PRO A 230 -2.43 -44.92 -11.37
N GLY A 231 -1.17 -44.92 -10.96
CA GLY A 231 -0.40 -46.12 -10.67
C GLY A 231 -0.60 -46.54 -9.21
N ILE A 232 -0.74 -47.84 -8.93
CA ILE A 232 -0.90 -48.35 -7.57
C ILE A 232 0.47 -48.71 -7.01
N SER A 233 0.88 -48.04 -5.94
CA SER A 233 1.92 -48.49 -5.01
C SER A 233 1.53 -48.08 -3.58
N SER A 234 2.15 -48.69 -2.58
CA SER A 234 1.60 -48.78 -1.21
C SER A 234 2.49 -48.13 -0.14
N ILE A 235 1.87 -47.89 1.03
CA ILE A 235 2.47 -47.45 2.29
C ILE A 235 2.92 -45.97 2.30
N GLY A 236 2.47 -45.23 3.33
CA GLY A 236 2.79 -43.82 3.55
C GLY A 236 1.59 -42.90 3.38
N ARG A 237 0.98 -42.47 4.50
CA ARG A 237 -0.15 -41.52 4.49
C ARG A 237 0.36 -40.09 4.29
N VAL A 238 0.83 -39.78 3.08
CA VAL A 238 1.22 -38.43 2.69
C VAL A 238 -0.01 -37.52 2.79
N MET A 239 -0.05 -36.69 3.83
CA MET A 239 -1.02 -35.61 3.94
C MET A 239 -0.84 -34.70 2.72
N ALA A 240 -1.92 -34.41 1.99
CA ALA A 240 -1.88 -33.47 0.89
C ALA A 240 -1.56 -32.06 1.44
N SER A 241 -0.29 -31.66 1.38
CA SER A 241 0.21 -30.40 1.92
C SER A 241 -0.37 -29.24 1.12
N ALA A 242 -1.41 -28.60 1.67
CA ALA A 242 -1.92 -27.36 1.13
C ALA A 242 -0.83 -26.26 1.22
N PRO A 243 -0.69 -25.40 0.21
CA PRO A 243 0.28 -24.31 0.25
C PRO A 243 0.02 -23.39 1.45
N ALA A 244 1.09 -22.82 2.01
CA ALA A 244 0.97 -21.94 3.16
C ALA A 244 0.29 -20.61 2.79
N SER A 245 -0.42 -20.01 3.75
CA SER A 245 -0.68 -18.58 3.71
C SER A 245 0.59 -17.85 4.14
N VAL A 246 1.10 -16.97 3.28
CA VAL A 246 2.30 -16.17 3.54
C VAL A 246 1.90 -14.70 3.52
N ARG A 247 2.46 -13.94 4.45
CA ARG A 247 2.36 -12.48 4.49
C ARG A 247 3.72 -11.88 4.80
N VAL A 248 3.90 -10.64 4.38
CA VAL A 248 5.04 -9.81 4.76
C VAL A 248 4.45 -8.56 5.42
N SER A 249 4.90 -8.25 6.63
CA SER A 249 4.43 -7.10 7.42
C SER A 249 5.60 -6.33 8.03
N GLY A 250 5.50 -5.00 8.02
CA GLY A 250 6.52 -4.12 8.58
C GLY A 250 6.45 -4.05 10.11
N PRO A 251 7.38 -3.32 10.75
CA PRO A 251 7.24 -2.96 12.16
C PRO A 251 5.94 -2.16 12.42
N PRO A 252 5.36 -2.22 13.63
CA PRO A 252 4.14 -1.48 13.95
C PRO A 252 4.34 0.04 13.77
N ASN A 253 3.41 0.68 13.06
CA ASN A 253 3.39 2.11 12.78
C ASN A 253 4.56 2.67 11.94
N SER A 254 5.38 1.82 11.30
CA SER A 254 6.45 2.27 10.39
C SER A 254 6.22 1.84 8.94
N SER A 255 6.99 2.44 8.03
CA SER A 255 7.20 1.88 6.70
C SER A 255 8.01 0.57 6.79
N PHE A 256 7.95 -0.24 5.72
CA PHE A 256 8.93 -1.29 5.47
C PHE A 256 10.31 -0.73 5.15
N LEU A 257 10.35 0.40 4.42
CA LEU A 257 11.58 1.06 3.99
C LEU A 257 12.05 1.99 5.11
N VAL A 258 13.28 1.77 5.58
CA VAL A 258 13.95 2.56 6.62
C VAL A 258 15.21 3.18 6.02
N GLY A 259 15.40 4.48 6.23
CA GLY A 259 16.43 5.26 5.54
C GLY A 259 16.05 5.60 4.10
N TYR A 260 16.92 6.34 3.42
CA TYR A 260 16.65 7.03 2.16
C TYR A 260 17.52 6.48 1.01
N PRO A 261 16.95 5.71 0.07
CA PRO A 261 17.73 5.12 -1.02
C PRO A 261 18.46 6.16 -1.87
N GLY A 262 19.74 5.92 -2.10
CA GLY A 262 20.68 6.86 -2.71
C GLY A 262 21.52 7.66 -1.71
N ILE A 263 21.09 7.80 -0.45
CA ILE A 263 21.81 8.51 0.61
C ILE A 263 22.48 7.50 1.55
N SER A 264 23.74 7.16 1.26
CA SER A 264 24.51 6.13 1.98
C SER A 264 24.57 6.34 3.50
N ALA A 265 24.61 7.59 3.97
CA ALA A 265 24.64 7.94 5.40
C ALA A 265 23.39 7.47 6.18
N THR A 266 22.27 7.23 5.50
CA THR A 266 21.00 6.78 6.13
C THR A 266 20.85 5.25 6.20
N LEU A 267 21.86 4.50 5.73
CA LEU A 267 21.90 3.03 5.69
C LEU A 267 20.57 2.42 5.20
N PRO A 268 20.14 2.73 3.96
CA PRO A 268 18.80 2.40 3.46
C PRO A 268 18.59 0.88 3.40
N ARG A 269 17.46 0.43 3.93
CA ARG A 269 17.16 -0.99 4.13
C ARG A 269 15.67 -1.24 4.30
N ILE A 270 15.27 -2.50 4.15
CA ILE A 270 13.89 -2.95 4.28
C ILE A 270 13.80 -3.83 5.52
N GLU A 271 12.97 -3.44 6.48
CA GLU A 271 12.75 -4.16 7.74
C GLU A 271 11.32 -4.71 7.81
N GLY A 272 11.16 -5.87 8.45
CA GLY A 272 9.84 -6.47 8.64
C GLY A 272 9.90 -7.91 9.12
N LYS A 273 8.80 -8.63 8.97
CA LYS A 273 8.67 -10.06 9.24
C LYS A 273 7.89 -10.79 8.16
N VAL A 274 8.31 -12.02 7.88
CA VAL A 274 7.56 -13.01 7.09
C VAL A 274 6.69 -13.81 8.04
N GLU A 275 5.37 -13.72 7.88
CA GLU A 275 4.38 -14.48 8.62
C GLU A 275 3.91 -15.68 7.78
N ILE A 276 4.08 -16.89 8.30
CA ILE A 276 3.66 -18.14 7.66
C ILE A 276 2.58 -18.79 8.52
N ARG A 277 1.45 -19.15 7.90
CA ARG A 277 0.26 -19.73 8.54
C ARG A 277 -0.37 -20.82 7.64
N PRO A 278 -1.23 -21.70 8.18
CA PRO A 278 -1.96 -22.69 7.39
C PRO A 278 -2.82 -22.04 6.29
N GLY A 279 -2.69 -22.49 5.03
CA GLY A 279 -3.44 -21.93 3.90
C GLY A 279 -4.83 -22.55 3.68
N GLN A 280 -5.01 -23.85 4.01
CA GLN A 280 -6.32 -24.51 4.01
C GLN A 280 -6.57 -25.20 5.35
N GLY A 281 -7.73 -24.90 5.94
CA GLY A 281 -8.03 -25.26 7.32
C GLY A 281 -7.15 -24.48 8.30
N PHE A 282 -7.74 -23.61 9.11
CA PHE A 282 -7.06 -22.65 10.01
C PHE A 282 -6.17 -23.27 11.12
N SER A 283 -5.82 -24.56 11.04
CA SER A 283 -5.06 -25.32 12.03
C SER A 283 -4.52 -26.67 11.49
N MET A 284 -4.25 -26.76 10.18
CA MET A 284 -3.46 -27.86 9.61
C MET A 284 -1.98 -27.45 9.54
N PRO A 285 -1.05 -28.20 10.16
CA PRO A 285 0.36 -27.85 10.11
C PRO A 285 0.93 -27.78 8.69
N VAL A 286 1.86 -26.85 8.48
CA VAL A 286 2.64 -26.72 7.25
C VAL A 286 3.99 -27.41 7.44
N PRO A 287 4.39 -28.37 6.58
CA PRO A 287 5.72 -28.99 6.64
C PRO A 287 6.77 -28.06 6.00
N VAL A 288 7.38 -27.14 6.76
CA VAL A 288 8.35 -26.15 6.25
C VAL A 288 9.78 -26.69 6.35
N SER A 289 10.53 -26.67 5.25
CA SER A 289 11.94 -27.10 5.21
C SER A 289 12.94 -25.96 4.99
N LEU A 290 12.54 -24.91 4.25
CA LEU A 290 13.36 -23.74 3.94
C LEU A 290 12.48 -22.49 3.82
N VAL A 291 12.96 -21.35 4.30
CA VAL A 291 12.38 -20.02 4.02
C VAL A 291 13.49 -19.03 3.67
N ARG A 292 13.37 -18.38 2.52
CA ARG A 292 14.25 -17.28 2.08
C ARG A 292 13.42 -16.06 1.69
N ILE A 293 14.04 -14.88 1.75
CA ILE A 293 13.50 -13.64 1.21
C ILE A 293 14.57 -12.89 0.41
N CYS A 294 14.16 -12.27 -0.69
CA CYS A 294 14.98 -11.30 -1.42
C CYS A 294 14.11 -10.12 -1.91
N LEU A 295 14.78 -9.01 -2.25
CA LEU A 295 14.19 -7.95 -3.06
C LEU A 295 14.52 -8.24 -4.53
N GLN A 296 13.51 -8.41 -5.38
CA GLN A 296 13.68 -8.57 -6.82
C GLN A 296 13.31 -7.28 -7.54
N ARG A 297 14.24 -6.75 -8.35
CA ARG A 297 14.00 -5.71 -9.34
C ARG A 297 13.38 -6.34 -10.57
N ARG A 298 12.36 -5.73 -11.16
CA ARG A 298 11.84 -6.10 -12.48
C ARG A 298 11.84 -4.87 -13.37
N GLU A 299 12.51 -4.99 -14.50
CA GLU A 299 12.56 -3.96 -15.54
C GLU A 299 11.91 -4.49 -16.81
N THR A 300 11.14 -3.66 -17.50
CA THR A 300 10.61 -4.00 -18.83
C THR A 300 10.68 -2.79 -19.76
N ILE A 301 10.91 -3.03 -21.05
CA ILE A 301 10.83 -2.01 -22.10
C ILE A 301 9.97 -2.48 -23.27
N HIS A 302 9.29 -1.53 -23.89
CA HIS A 302 8.51 -1.72 -25.11
C HIS A 302 8.56 -0.43 -25.94
N PRO A 303 9.66 -0.15 -26.67
CA PRO A 303 9.86 1.14 -27.35
C PRO A 303 8.71 1.54 -28.29
N ASP A 304 8.15 0.58 -29.05
CA ASP A 304 7.04 0.81 -29.98
C ASP A 304 5.64 0.98 -29.31
N ALA A 305 5.51 0.95 -27.98
CA ALA A 305 4.19 0.90 -27.31
C ALA A 305 3.28 2.11 -27.58
N GLU A 306 3.84 3.27 -27.92
CA GLU A 306 3.11 4.48 -28.33
C GLU A 306 2.70 4.46 -29.82
N SER A 307 3.39 3.69 -30.67
CA SER A 307 3.16 3.69 -32.11
C SER A 307 1.97 2.81 -32.48
N LEU A 308 0.80 3.42 -32.62
CA LEU A 308 -0.45 2.73 -33.01
C LEU A 308 -0.30 1.90 -34.29
N THR A 309 0.54 2.34 -35.24
CA THR A 309 0.82 1.62 -36.50
C THR A 309 1.82 0.48 -36.36
N LYS A 310 2.70 0.48 -35.34
CA LYS A 310 3.70 -0.57 -35.10
C LYS A 310 3.34 -1.55 -33.98
N ARG A 311 2.28 -1.34 -33.19
CA ARG A 311 1.90 -2.20 -32.05
C ARG A 311 1.77 -3.71 -32.35
N HIS A 312 1.58 -4.11 -33.60
CA HIS A 312 1.49 -5.51 -34.03
C HIS A 312 2.72 -6.02 -34.83
N LEU A 313 3.72 -5.17 -35.07
CA LEU A 313 4.90 -5.44 -35.90
C LEU A 313 6.23 -4.95 -35.28
N GLY A 314 6.18 -4.29 -34.12
CA GLY A 314 7.32 -3.71 -33.43
C GLY A 314 8.14 -4.74 -32.64
N ALA A 315 9.24 -4.27 -32.05
CA ALA A 315 10.14 -5.14 -31.28
C ALA A 315 9.41 -5.77 -30.07
N PRO A 316 9.63 -7.07 -29.77
CA PRO A 316 8.97 -7.73 -28.65
C PRO A 316 9.35 -7.10 -27.31
N ARG A 317 8.41 -7.06 -26.37
CA ARG A 317 8.64 -6.55 -25.01
C ARG A 317 9.80 -7.31 -24.35
N ARG A 318 10.88 -6.60 -24.01
CA ARG A 318 12.00 -7.16 -23.24
C ARG A 318 11.75 -6.96 -21.75
N GLU A 319 12.03 -7.99 -20.96
CA GLU A 319 11.91 -8.00 -19.50
C GLU A 319 13.17 -8.63 -18.88
N THR A 320 13.63 -8.07 -17.76
CA THR A 320 14.70 -8.62 -16.90
C THR A 320 14.27 -8.57 -15.43
N ALA A 321 14.81 -9.48 -14.62
CA ALA A 321 14.34 -9.67 -13.24
C ALA A 321 15.48 -10.10 -12.29
N ASP A 322 16.12 -9.13 -11.63
CA ASP A 322 17.40 -9.30 -10.92
C ASP A 322 17.22 -9.23 -9.38
N VAL A 323 18.08 -9.89 -8.61
CA VAL A 323 18.09 -9.78 -7.14
C VAL A 323 18.89 -8.56 -6.71
N VAL A 324 18.26 -7.67 -5.96
CA VAL A 324 18.89 -6.46 -5.40
C VAL A 324 19.58 -6.81 -4.09
N GLY A 325 20.86 -6.48 -3.97
CA GLY A 325 21.64 -6.79 -2.76
C GLY A 325 21.84 -8.29 -2.58
N LYS A 326 21.25 -8.87 -1.53
CA LYS A 326 21.51 -10.25 -1.09
C LYS A 326 20.23 -10.97 -0.68
N GLU A 327 20.06 -12.21 -1.13
CA GLU A 327 19.02 -13.12 -0.61
C GLU A 327 19.35 -13.53 0.83
N VAL A 328 18.38 -13.42 1.73
CA VAL A 328 18.52 -13.78 3.14
C VAL A 328 17.81 -15.10 3.42
N LEU A 329 18.55 -16.05 3.99
CA LEU A 329 18.03 -17.29 4.54
C LEU A 329 17.44 -17.02 5.94
N LEU A 330 16.11 -17.09 6.07
CA LEU A 330 15.41 -16.82 7.33
C LEU A 330 15.24 -18.08 8.18
N PHE A 331 15.00 -19.22 7.52
CA PHE A 331 14.85 -20.52 8.18
C PHE A 331 15.36 -21.65 7.30
N ARG A 332 15.99 -22.63 7.94
CA ARG A 332 16.33 -23.94 7.37
C ARG A 332 16.10 -24.99 8.46
N CYS A 333 15.52 -26.12 8.08
CA CYS A 333 15.35 -27.28 8.94
C CYS A 333 16.71 -27.77 9.50
N SER A 334 16.72 -28.34 10.71
CA SER A 334 17.92 -28.93 11.30
C SER A 334 18.40 -30.15 10.49
N THR A 335 19.72 -30.32 10.34
CA THR A 335 20.33 -31.48 9.66
C THR A 335 19.69 -32.80 10.10
N GLY A 336 19.27 -33.62 9.13
CA GLY A 336 18.61 -34.91 9.37
C GLY A 336 17.07 -34.87 9.49
N LYS A 337 16.44 -33.68 9.57
CA LYS A 337 14.98 -33.52 9.42
C LYS A 337 14.65 -32.99 8.02
N GLU A 338 13.71 -33.62 7.32
CA GLU A 338 13.27 -33.13 6.01
C GLU A 338 12.50 -31.80 6.10
N ALA A 339 11.58 -31.68 7.06
CA ALA A 339 10.79 -30.48 7.32
C ALA A 339 10.32 -30.44 8.78
N GLU A 340 10.01 -29.24 9.29
CA GLU A 340 9.34 -29.06 10.58
C GLU A 340 7.84 -28.86 10.38
N SER A 341 7.03 -29.45 11.26
CA SER A 341 5.57 -29.37 11.22
C SER A 341 5.12 -28.09 11.94
N VAL A 342 4.91 -27.01 11.19
CA VAL A 342 4.71 -25.64 11.70
C VAL A 342 3.23 -25.29 11.78
N MET A 343 2.77 -24.82 12.94
CA MET A 343 1.45 -24.19 13.11
C MET A 343 1.51 -22.69 12.83
N ALA A 344 2.52 -21.98 13.34
CA ALA A 344 2.77 -20.58 13.05
C ALA A 344 4.27 -20.29 13.04
N MET A 345 4.73 -19.41 12.16
CA MET A 345 6.13 -19.00 12.09
C MET A 345 6.20 -17.53 11.66
N ASP A 346 6.86 -16.71 12.46
CA ASP A 346 7.13 -15.29 12.22
C ASP A 346 8.65 -15.06 12.22
N LEU A 347 9.19 -14.80 11.03
CA LEU A 347 10.62 -14.64 10.80
C LEU A 347 10.94 -13.17 10.49
N PRO A 348 11.55 -12.43 11.44
CA PRO A 348 11.98 -11.05 11.18
C PRO A 348 13.19 -11.02 10.22
N PHE A 349 13.30 -9.94 9.44
CA PHE A 349 14.35 -9.77 8.43
C PHE A 349 14.77 -8.30 8.27
N VAL A 350 16.03 -8.10 7.84
CA VAL A 350 16.54 -6.86 7.25
C VAL A 350 17.11 -7.19 5.89
N LEU A 351 16.76 -6.40 4.86
CA LEU A 351 17.39 -6.43 3.53
C LEU A 351 18.02 -5.06 3.25
N PHE A 352 19.35 -4.96 3.27
CA PHE A 352 20.05 -3.72 2.94
C PHE A 352 19.93 -3.40 1.45
N ILE A 353 19.59 -2.14 1.14
CA ILE A 353 19.54 -1.62 -0.22
C ILE A 353 20.96 -1.15 -0.61
N PRO A 354 21.51 -1.57 -1.76
CA PRO A 354 22.83 -1.14 -2.20
C PRO A 354 22.93 0.39 -2.31
N PHE A 355 23.94 0.97 -1.65
CA PHE A 355 24.20 2.41 -1.62
C PHE A 355 25.57 2.79 -2.24
N GLY A 356 26.27 1.83 -2.86
CA GLY A 356 27.60 2.01 -3.44
C GLY A 356 27.58 2.66 -4.83
N ARG A 357 28.47 3.64 -5.06
CA ARG A 357 28.60 4.35 -6.36
C ARG A 357 29.52 3.67 -7.39
N GLY A 358 30.15 2.53 -7.07
CA GLY A 358 31.22 1.95 -7.89
C GLY A 358 31.41 0.44 -7.74
N GLY A 359 30.34 -0.33 -8.00
CA GLY A 359 30.44 -1.77 -8.26
C GLY A 359 30.06 -2.05 -9.72
N GLU A 360 30.87 -2.84 -10.42
CA GLU A 360 30.59 -3.30 -11.78
C GLU A 360 29.42 -4.31 -11.80
N GLU A 361 29.28 -5.10 -10.74
CA GLU A 361 28.11 -5.93 -10.49
C GLU A 361 26.83 -5.08 -10.34
N THR A 362 25.85 -5.31 -11.22
CA THR A 362 24.51 -4.71 -11.20
C THR A 362 23.83 -4.77 -9.83
N ASN A 363 24.04 -5.87 -9.09
CA ASN A 363 23.43 -6.11 -7.77
C ASN A 363 24.02 -5.23 -6.65
N ARG A 364 25.16 -4.54 -6.88
CA ARG A 364 25.80 -3.60 -5.94
C ARG A 364 25.58 -2.12 -6.29
N ARG A 365 25.09 -1.82 -7.50
CA ARG A 365 24.76 -0.46 -7.96
C ARG A 365 23.52 0.07 -7.22
N ILE A 366 23.49 1.37 -6.91
CA ILE A 366 22.31 2.02 -6.33
C ILE A 366 21.09 1.75 -7.24
N PRO A 367 20.04 1.05 -6.77
CA PRO A 367 18.92 0.67 -7.63
C PRO A 367 18.18 1.91 -8.17
N PRO A 368 17.69 1.89 -9.42
CA PRO A 368 16.81 2.94 -9.95
C PRO A 368 15.53 3.08 -9.10
N ALA A 369 14.88 4.25 -9.15
CA ALA A 369 13.57 4.39 -8.51
C ALA A 369 12.49 3.64 -9.31
N SER A 370 11.43 3.20 -8.62
CA SER A 370 10.23 2.65 -9.26
C SER A 370 9.61 3.70 -10.17
N LEU A 371 9.42 3.37 -11.45
CA LEU A 371 8.96 4.28 -12.50
C LEU A 371 8.11 3.53 -13.53
N GLN A 372 7.08 4.19 -14.05
CA GLN A 372 6.27 3.71 -15.18
C GLN A 372 6.06 4.85 -16.15
N LEU A 373 6.68 4.76 -17.32
CA LEU A 373 6.54 5.78 -18.37
C LEU A 373 5.15 5.73 -19.04
N PRO A 374 4.72 6.83 -19.69
CA PRO A 374 3.54 6.85 -20.54
C PRO A 374 3.49 5.67 -21.52
N SER A 375 2.29 5.15 -21.75
CA SER A 375 2.04 3.94 -22.57
C SER A 375 2.80 2.66 -22.16
N ARG A 376 3.50 2.65 -21.00
CA ARG A 376 4.37 1.56 -20.53
C ARG A 376 5.57 1.28 -21.45
N THR A 377 6.12 2.32 -22.08
CA THR A 377 7.34 2.21 -22.90
C THR A 377 8.56 1.76 -22.10
N ALA A 378 8.63 2.13 -20.81
CA ALA A 378 9.50 1.51 -19.82
C ALA A 378 8.78 1.38 -18.47
N GLU A 379 9.07 0.31 -17.72
CA GLU A 379 8.61 0.08 -16.35
C GLU A 379 9.76 -0.47 -15.50
N THR A 380 10.02 0.12 -14.33
CA THR A 380 10.88 -0.43 -13.27
C THR A 380 10.07 -0.52 -11.98
N TYR A 381 10.05 -1.69 -11.35
CA TYR A 381 9.40 -1.92 -10.06
C TYR A 381 10.13 -2.98 -9.25
N TYR A 382 9.78 -3.10 -7.97
CA TYR A 382 10.37 -4.09 -7.07
C TYR A 382 9.29 -4.94 -6.40
N GLU A 383 9.65 -6.19 -6.12
CA GLU A 383 8.83 -7.15 -5.39
C GLU A 383 9.70 -7.77 -4.28
N LEU A 384 9.19 -7.82 -3.04
CA LEU A 384 9.73 -8.74 -2.04
C LEU A 384 9.25 -10.15 -2.40
N VAL A 385 10.20 -11.05 -2.65
CA VAL A 385 9.90 -12.44 -3.03
C VAL A 385 10.26 -13.35 -1.86
N VAL A 386 9.24 -13.89 -1.20
CA VAL A 386 9.41 -14.95 -0.19
C VAL A 386 9.37 -16.30 -0.90
N THR A 387 10.44 -17.08 -0.74
CA THR A 387 10.52 -18.46 -1.25
C THR A 387 10.43 -19.43 -0.08
N ILE A 388 9.44 -20.33 -0.11
CA ILE A 388 9.24 -21.39 0.89
C ILE A 388 9.38 -22.75 0.21
N GLN A 389 10.20 -23.63 0.79
CA GLN A 389 10.20 -25.05 0.46
C GLN A 389 9.35 -25.79 1.49
N GLN A 390 8.40 -26.59 0.99
CA GLN A 390 7.56 -27.48 1.79
C GLN A 390 7.94 -28.94 1.54
N GLY A 391 8.20 -29.67 2.63
CA GLY A 391 8.76 -31.02 2.54
C GLY A 391 10.04 -31.06 1.70
N HIS A 392 10.20 -32.15 0.94
CA HIS A 392 11.38 -32.43 0.14
C HIS A 392 11.51 -31.53 -1.11
N SER A 393 10.42 -31.33 -1.87
CA SER A 393 10.48 -30.79 -3.25
C SER A 393 9.57 -29.60 -3.57
N ASN A 394 8.52 -29.33 -2.79
CA ASN A 394 7.50 -28.35 -3.18
C ASN A 394 7.96 -26.91 -2.86
N GLN A 395 8.55 -26.21 -3.83
CA GLN A 395 8.93 -24.80 -3.68
C GLN A 395 7.81 -23.86 -4.15
N TYR A 396 7.40 -22.96 -3.28
CA TYR A 396 6.42 -21.89 -3.55
C TYR A 396 7.10 -20.52 -3.45
N LYS A 397 6.71 -19.59 -4.32
CA LYS A 397 7.17 -18.19 -4.33
C LYS A 397 5.98 -17.25 -4.16
N PHE A 398 6.16 -16.25 -3.32
CA PHE A 398 5.14 -15.25 -2.99
C PHE A 398 5.73 -13.85 -3.18
N SER A 399 5.25 -13.12 -4.19
CA SER A 399 5.68 -11.75 -4.49
C SER A 399 4.78 -10.72 -3.81
N PHE A 400 5.39 -9.71 -3.19
CA PHE A 400 4.71 -8.58 -2.57
C PHE A 400 5.28 -7.28 -3.16
N PRO A 401 4.48 -6.43 -3.83
CA PRO A 401 4.98 -5.23 -4.50
C PRO A 401 5.54 -4.23 -3.48
N MET A 402 6.71 -3.65 -3.80
CA MET A 402 7.40 -2.68 -2.98
C MET A 402 7.85 -1.49 -3.84
N PRO A 403 7.26 -0.29 -3.68
CA PRO A 403 7.74 0.90 -4.37
C PRO A 403 9.05 1.40 -3.72
N LEU A 404 10.03 1.77 -4.54
CA LEU A 404 11.31 2.31 -4.10
C LEU A 404 11.49 3.72 -4.70
N GLN A 405 11.64 4.73 -3.84
CA GLN A 405 11.96 6.11 -4.25
C GLN A 405 13.46 6.38 -4.04
N ARG A 406 14.02 7.32 -4.81
CA ARG A 406 15.42 7.75 -4.70
C ARG A 406 15.51 9.20 -4.27
N TYR A 407 16.51 9.47 -3.45
CA TYR A 407 16.76 10.77 -2.83
C TYR A 407 18.19 11.26 -3.05
N ASP A 408 18.97 10.63 -3.93
CA ASP A 408 20.30 11.12 -4.32
C ASP A 408 20.26 12.33 -5.27
N THR A 409 19.10 12.63 -5.88
CA THR A 409 18.90 13.70 -6.88
C THR A 409 18.34 15.01 -6.32
N LEU A 410 18.08 15.11 -5.00
CA LEU A 410 17.41 16.24 -4.36
C LEU A 410 18.08 17.60 -4.67
N SER A 411 17.29 18.58 -5.11
CA SER A 411 17.82 19.89 -5.56
C SER A 411 18.45 20.73 -4.43
N THR A 412 18.18 20.37 -3.16
CA THR A 412 18.75 20.97 -1.95
C THR A 412 20.20 20.59 -1.68
N PHE A 413 20.73 19.48 -2.22
CA PHE A 413 22.13 19.11 -1.98
C PHE A 413 23.13 20.10 -2.60
N GLY A 414 24.13 20.51 -1.82
CA GLY A 414 25.19 21.43 -2.23
C GLY A 414 26.08 20.96 -3.39
N MET A 415 25.94 19.71 -3.87
CA MET A 415 26.57 19.27 -5.12
C MET A 415 25.85 19.81 -6.37
N TYR A 416 24.54 20.02 -6.29
CA TYR A 416 23.70 20.54 -7.39
C TYR A 416 23.63 22.07 -7.42
N ASN A 417 23.81 22.72 -6.26
CA ASN A 417 23.84 24.19 -6.12
C ASN A 417 25.22 24.79 -6.44
N LYS A 418 25.88 24.27 -7.48
CA LYS A 418 27.11 24.81 -8.05
C LYS A 418 26.81 25.34 -9.45
N PRO A 419 27.23 26.58 -9.80
CA PRO A 419 26.98 27.13 -11.12
C PRO A 419 27.78 26.39 -12.19
N GLU A 420 27.10 25.89 -13.21
CA GLU A 420 27.70 25.16 -14.31
C GLU A 420 27.81 26.06 -15.55
N THR A 421 29.04 26.40 -15.92
CA THR A 421 29.33 27.23 -17.11
C THR A 421 29.66 26.37 -18.33
N LYS A 422 29.47 26.93 -19.53
CA LYS A 422 29.93 26.36 -20.81
C LYS A 422 30.15 27.50 -21.80
N LEU A 423 31.31 27.51 -22.44
CA LEU A 423 31.53 28.33 -23.64
C LEU A 423 31.25 27.45 -24.87
N VAL A 424 30.32 27.87 -25.71
CA VAL A 424 30.00 27.21 -26.98
C VAL A 424 30.46 28.11 -28.12
N THR A 425 31.19 27.55 -29.07
CA THR A 425 31.69 28.25 -30.24
C THR A 425 31.51 27.34 -31.46
N ALA A 426 31.06 27.89 -32.59
CA ALA A 426 30.97 27.19 -33.87
C ALA A 426 32.06 27.72 -34.81
N ASP A 427 31.86 28.91 -35.38
CA ASP A 427 32.72 29.45 -36.43
C ASP A 427 33.85 30.38 -35.92
N ASN A 428 34.10 30.39 -34.61
CA ASN A 428 35.02 31.31 -33.89
C ASN A 428 34.75 32.83 -34.07
N VAL A 429 33.66 33.24 -34.73
CA VAL A 429 33.25 34.65 -34.88
C VAL A 429 32.52 35.20 -33.64
N ILE A 430 31.76 34.35 -32.95
CA ILE A 430 31.00 34.66 -31.73
C ILE A 430 31.13 33.48 -30.77
N HIS A 431 31.26 33.78 -29.48
CA HIS A 431 31.20 32.81 -28.39
C HIS A 431 29.88 32.96 -27.63
N LEU A 432 29.22 31.85 -27.32
CA LEU A 432 28.05 31.77 -26.44
C LEU A 432 28.49 31.23 -25.07
N GLY A 433 28.60 32.12 -24.09
CA GLY A 433 28.70 31.76 -22.69
C GLY A 433 27.32 31.41 -22.13
N ILE A 434 27.18 30.19 -21.61
CA ILE A 434 26.02 29.70 -20.86
C ILE A 434 26.43 29.59 -19.39
N ASN A 435 25.61 30.08 -18.47
CA ASN A 435 25.77 29.88 -17.03
C ASN A 435 24.43 29.45 -16.41
N LEU A 436 24.41 28.26 -15.82
CA LEU A 436 23.27 27.63 -15.18
C LEU A 436 23.55 27.56 -13.66
N PRO A 437 22.82 28.27 -12.79
CA PRO A 437 23.23 28.48 -11.39
C PRO A 437 23.11 27.23 -10.49
N ARG A 438 22.23 26.29 -10.84
CA ARG A 438 22.09 24.96 -10.23
C ARG A 438 21.72 23.94 -11.31
N TRP A 439 22.07 22.67 -11.13
CA TRP A 439 21.87 21.63 -12.15
C TRP A 439 20.98 20.46 -11.70
N SER A 440 20.23 20.62 -10.59
CA SER A 440 19.08 19.76 -10.25
C SER A 440 17.79 20.57 -10.09
N PHE A 441 16.68 20.04 -10.62
CA PHE A 441 15.35 20.67 -10.68
C PHE A 441 14.22 19.65 -10.45
N GLY A 442 13.14 20.06 -9.76
CA GLY A 442 11.91 19.27 -9.59
C GLY A 442 10.73 19.73 -10.48
N PRO A 443 9.54 19.13 -10.34
CA PRO A 443 8.28 19.68 -10.88
C PRO A 443 8.06 21.11 -10.38
N ASN A 444 7.54 21.99 -11.25
CA ASN A 444 7.28 23.41 -10.96
C ASN A 444 8.54 24.27 -10.64
N ASP A 445 9.75 23.70 -10.65
CA ASP A 445 10.96 24.46 -10.36
C ASP A 445 11.27 25.52 -11.45
N PRO A 446 11.67 26.75 -11.07
CA PRO A 446 12.20 27.72 -12.01
C PRO A 446 13.63 27.34 -12.44
N ILE A 447 13.83 27.28 -13.76
CA ILE A 447 15.11 27.10 -14.44
C ILE A 447 15.47 28.44 -15.09
N THR A 448 16.39 29.20 -14.48
CA THR A 448 16.92 30.45 -15.06
C THR A 448 18.32 30.24 -15.59
N VAL A 449 18.57 30.64 -16.83
CA VAL A 449 19.87 30.53 -17.50
C VAL A 449 20.35 31.92 -17.91
N TYR A 450 21.55 32.28 -17.46
CA TYR A 450 22.24 33.48 -17.93
C TYR A 450 23.00 33.14 -19.22
N LEU A 451 22.76 33.93 -20.26
CA LEU A 451 23.34 33.77 -21.59
C LEU A 451 24.10 35.03 -21.97
N LYS A 452 25.38 34.89 -22.32
CA LYS A 452 26.25 35.96 -22.80
C LYS A 452 26.82 35.59 -24.17
N LEU A 453 26.34 36.26 -25.21
CA LEU A 453 26.94 36.25 -26.54
C LEU A 453 28.03 37.33 -26.58
N SER A 454 29.26 36.97 -26.90
CA SER A 454 30.36 37.93 -27.10
C SER A 454 30.98 37.76 -28.48
N PRO A 455 31.17 38.86 -29.26
CA PRO A 455 31.94 38.79 -30.50
C PRO A 455 33.40 38.41 -30.19
N ASN A 456 34.06 37.72 -31.12
CA ASN A 456 35.50 37.52 -31.04
C ASN A 456 36.23 38.83 -31.46
N PRO A 457 37.13 39.39 -30.63
CA PRO A 457 37.93 40.57 -30.98
C PRO A 457 38.68 40.43 -32.32
N ASP A 458 39.22 39.24 -32.61
CA ASP A 458 40.01 38.96 -33.81
C ASP A 458 39.19 39.07 -35.11
N TRP A 459 37.86 38.93 -35.01
CA TRP A 459 36.93 38.89 -36.14
C TRP A 459 35.84 39.96 -36.09
N MET A 460 36.03 41.06 -35.34
CA MET A 460 35.02 42.10 -35.12
C MET A 460 34.31 42.60 -36.39
N THR A 461 35.04 42.76 -37.51
CA THR A 461 34.48 43.20 -38.81
C THR A 461 33.50 42.20 -39.42
N LYS A 462 33.61 40.91 -39.07
CA LYS A 462 32.62 39.86 -39.38
C LYS A 462 31.54 39.81 -38.29
N ALA A 463 31.93 39.84 -37.02
CA ALA A 463 31.01 39.67 -35.88
C ALA A 463 29.91 40.75 -35.86
N ARG A 464 30.25 42.03 -36.11
CA ARG A 464 29.29 43.15 -36.24
C ARG A 464 28.24 42.96 -37.36
N ARG A 465 28.48 42.07 -38.33
CA ARG A 465 27.51 41.76 -39.41
C ARG A 465 26.49 40.70 -39.00
N VAL A 466 26.77 39.90 -37.97
CA VAL A 466 25.87 38.85 -37.49
C VAL A 466 24.68 39.48 -36.78
N THR A 467 23.48 38.94 -37.03
CA THR A 467 22.22 39.39 -36.44
C THR A 467 21.64 38.29 -35.55
N ILE A 468 21.41 38.61 -34.28
CA ILE A 468 20.71 37.77 -33.31
C ILE A 468 19.22 37.83 -33.64
N GLU A 469 18.70 36.86 -34.38
CA GLU A 469 17.28 36.79 -34.72
C GLU A 469 16.44 36.47 -33.47
N LYS A 470 16.75 35.35 -32.82
CA LYS A 470 16.06 34.78 -31.67
C LYS A 470 17.00 33.92 -30.84
N ILE A 471 16.75 33.83 -29.54
CA ILE A 471 17.42 32.91 -28.61
C ILE A 471 16.35 31.95 -28.09
N THR A 472 16.65 30.65 -28.01
CA THR A 472 15.69 29.62 -27.57
C THR A 472 16.27 28.81 -26.41
N LEU A 473 15.50 28.73 -25.33
CA LEU A 473 15.72 27.83 -24.20
C LEU A 473 14.74 26.66 -24.32
N ALA A 474 15.19 25.42 -24.13
CA ALA A 474 14.33 24.25 -24.22
C ALA A 474 14.75 23.15 -23.24
N ILE A 475 13.77 22.39 -22.74
CA ILE A 475 13.97 21.13 -22.03
C ILE A 475 13.73 20.00 -23.02
N GLU A 476 14.74 19.14 -23.20
CA GLU A 476 14.65 17.93 -23.99
C GLU A 476 14.94 16.72 -23.09
N GLU A 477 14.02 15.76 -23.04
CA GLU A 477 14.19 14.45 -22.40
C GLU A 477 14.73 13.48 -23.45
N GLU A 478 15.82 12.79 -23.13
CA GLU A 478 16.39 11.73 -23.95
C GLU A 478 16.24 10.38 -23.24
N ILE A 479 15.39 9.52 -23.80
CA ILE A 479 15.24 8.13 -23.37
C ILE A 479 16.10 7.27 -24.30
N THR A 480 17.14 6.63 -23.75
CA THR A 480 17.91 5.59 -24.44
C THR A 480 17.46 4.23 -23.94
N PHE A 481 16.86 3.41 -24.81
CA PHE A 481 16.57 2.00 -24.54
C PHE A 481 17.78 1.14 -24.91
N ASN A 482 17.98 0.03 -24.19
CA ASN A 482 19.14 -0.87 -24.35
C ASN A 482 20.52 -0.16 -24.28
N PRO A 483 20.80 0.67 -23.25
CA PRO A 483 22.00 1.50 -23.19
C PRO A 483 23.32 0.72 -23.04
N GLU A 484 23.26 -0.55 -22.65
CA GLU A 484 24.40 -1.42 -22.35
C GLU A 484 24.53 -2.60 -23.37
N GLY A 485 23.89 -2.50 -24.55
CA GLY A 485 23.93 -3.54 -25.60
C GLY A 485 24.10 -2.97 -27.03
N ASP A 486 24.30 -3.86 -28.02
CA ASP A 486 24.77 -3.51 -29.37
C ASP A 486 23.91 -2.49 -30.14
N GLU A 487 22.59 -2.53 -29.96
CA GLU A 487 21.64 -1.59 -30.58
C GLU A 487 20.95 -0.71 -29.52
N PRO A 488 21.54 0.42 -29.11
CA PRO A 488 20.91 1.41 -28.25
C PRO A 488 19.97 2.31 -29.07
N THR A 489 18.67 2.30 -28.76
CA THR A 489 17.67 3.12 -29.48
C THR A 489 17.31 4.38 -28.68
N LYS A 490 17.40 5.54 -29.33
CA LYS A 490 17.21 6.85 -28.69
C LYS A 490 15.89 7.50 -29.10
N LYS A 491 15.17 8.06 -28.12
CA LYS A 491 13.94 8.84 -28.30
C LYS A 491 14.09 10.18 -27.58
N ILE A 492 13.89 11.28 -28.29
CA ILE A 492 13.99 12.64 -27.74
C ILE A 492 12.60 13.27 -27.69
N ASN A 493 12.11 13.55 -26.49
CA ASN A 493 10.86 14.26 -26.23
C ASN A 493 11.15 15.72 -25.88
N LYS A 494 10.44 16.68 -26.47
CA LYS A 494 10.65 18.11 -26.18
C LYS A 494 9.56 18.58 -25.23
N LEU A 495 9.93 18.76 -23.95
CA LEU A 495 8.97 18.95 -22.85
C LEU A 495 8.53 20.40 -22.67
N SER A 496 9.43 21.35 -22.89
CA SER A 496 9.15 22.79 -22.82
C SER A 496 10.10 23.57 -23.72
N LYS A 497 9.63 24.71 -24.25
CA LYS A 497 10.39 25.56 -25.17
C LYS A 497 9.95 27.02 -25.02
N GLN A 498 10.93 27.90 -24.82
CA GLN A 498 10.72 29.34 -24.70
C GLN A 498 11.69 30.08 -25.62
N ALA A 499 11.17 31.03 -26.41
CA ALA A 499 11.97 31.78 -27.38
C ALA A 499 11.89 33.28 -27.11
N GLN A 500 13.03 33.92 -26.87
CA GLN A 500 13.17 35.36 -26.82
C GLN A 500 13.54 35.85 -28.23
N VAL A 501 12.65 36.60 -28.88
CA VAL A 501 12.93 37.27 -30.16
C VAL A 501 13.76 38.51 -29.86
N VAL A 502 14.90 38.69 -30.55
CA VAL A 502 15.85 39.77 -30.28
C VAL A 502 16.00 40.72 -31.48
N LYS A 503 16.09 40.17 -32.70
CA LYS A 503 16.18 40.90 -33.99
C LYS A 503 17.20 42.06 -34.01
N MET A 504 18.38 41.89 -33.40
CA MET A 504 19.42 42.95 -33.35
C MET A 504 20.76 42.49 -33.91
N LYS A 505 21.57 43.41 -34.46
CA LYS A 505 22.97 43.15 -34.82
C LYS A 505 23.83 42.99 -33.56
N MET A 506 24.87 42.17 -33.64
CA MET A 506 25.76 41.89 -32.51
C MET A 506 26.43 43.19 -31.99
N PRO A 507 26.20 43.58 -30.71
CA PRO A 507 26.87 44.74 -30.13
C PRO A 507 28.36 44.48 -29.88
N GLU A 508 29.16 45.55 -29.82
CA GLU A 508 30.60 45.46 -29.57
C GLU A 508 30.92 44.93 -28.16
N ALA A 509 30.13 45.34 -27.16
CA ALA A 509 30.21 44.82 -25.79
C ALA A 509 29.62 43.39 -25.64
N GLY A 510 29.12 42.80 -26.73
CA GLY A 510 28.30 41.60 -26.71
C GLY A 510 26.85 41.86 -26.28
N TYR A 511 26.09 40.78 -26.16
CA TYR A 511 24.70 40.77 -25.73
C TYR A 511 24.53 39.78 -24.57
N ALA A 512 23.96 40.23 -23.46
CA ALA A 512 23.66 39.40 -22.30
C ALA A 512 22.16 39.43 -21.97
N THR A 513 21.58 38.27 -21.66
CA THR A 513 20.18 38.12 -21.25
C THR A 513 20.03 37.00 -20.22
N ASN A 514 18.95 37.06 -19.44
CA ASN A 514 18.45 35.92 -18.66
C ASN A 514 17.22 35.37 -19.36
N ILE A 515 17.19 34.06 -19.60
CA ILE A 515 15.96 33.37 -20.01
C ILE A 515 15.60 32.38 -18.91
N GLY A 516 14.38 32.50 -18.38
CA GLY A 516 13.84 31.62 -17.35
C GLY A 516 12.59 30.91 -17.85
N LEU A 517 12.55 29.58 -17.69
CA LEU A 517 11.37 28.73 -17.90
C LEU A 517 11.06 27.96 -16.60
N VAL A 518 9.89 27.31 -16.54
CA VAL A 518 9.50 26.43 -15.43
C VAL A 518 9.54 24.97 -15.89
N PHE A 519 10.03 24.06 -15.06
CA PHE A 519 9.99 22.63 -15.35
C PHE A 519 8.54 22.09 -15.28
N PRO A 520 8.04 21.39 -16.31
CA PRO A 520 6.64 21.02 -16.37
C PRO A 520 6.25 19.99 -15.30
N SER A 521 5.17 20.27 -14.58
CA SER A 521 4.50 19.33 -13.69
C SER A 521 3.26 18.73 -14.37
N LYS A 522 2.66 17.75 -13.71
CA LYS A 522 1.47 17.03 -14.14
C LYS A 522 0.54 16.90 -12.93
N ASP A 523 -0.69 17.37 -13.05
CA ASP A 523 -1.71 17.14 -12.02
C ASP A 523 -1.95 15.62 -11.84
N LEU A 524 -2.02 15.20 -10.58
CA LEU A 524 -2.36 13.83 -10.17
C LEU A 524 -3.87 13.58 -10.14
N ARG A 525 -4.67 14.64 -10.27
CA ARG A 525 -6.13 14.62 -10.36
C ARG A 525 -6.59 14.40 -11.79
N ASP A 526 -7.66 13.65 -11.93
CA ASP A 526 -8.47 13.60 -13.15
C ASP A 526 -9.29 14.88 -13.33
N PRO A 527 -9.90 15.11 -14.51
CA PRO A 527 -10.78 16.27 -14.74
C PRO A 527 -11.91 16.45 -13.72
N ASP A 528 -12.37 15.36 -13.10
CA ASP A 528 -13.37 15.37 -12.01
C ASP A 528 -12.79 15.78 -10.64
N GLY A 529 -11.51 16.19 -10.58
CA GLY A 529 -10.78 16.53 -9.34
C GLY A 529 -10.30 15.33 -8.52
N ILE A 530 -10.56 14.10 -8.98
CA ILE A 530 -10.28 12.85 -8.26
C ILE A 530 -8.84 12.40 -8.51
N VAL A 531 -8.05 12.22 -7.44
CA VAL A 531 -6.71 11.59 -7.55
C VAL A 531 -6.87 10.10 -7.84
N LYS A 532 -6.33 9.61 -8.97
CA LYS A 532 -6.32 8.18 -9.31
C LYS A 532 -5.58 7.38 -8.22
N ARG A 533 -6.18 6.29 -7.73
CA ARG A 533 -5.51 5.35 -6.82
C ARG A 533 -4.28 4.74 -7.51
N GLY A 534 -3.10 5.01 -6.96
CA GLY A 534 -1.84 4.46 -7.46
C GLY A 534 -1.78 2.94 -7.45
N LYS A 535 -0.98 2.37 -8.35
CA LYS A 535 -0.64 0.94 -8.33
C LYS A 535 0.31 0.68 -7.16
N ALA A 536 0.13 -0.40 -6.40
CA ALA A 536 0.96 -0.70 -5.23
C ALA A 536 2.48 -0.77 -5.50
N ALA A 537 2.91 -1.04 -6.74
CA ALA A 537 4.31 -1.14 -7.14
C ALA A 537 4.94 0.19 -7.63
N PHE A 538 4.15 1.27 -7.81
CA PHE A 538 4.58 2.52 -8.43
C PHE A 538 4.07 3.74 -7.65
N PRO A 539 4.95 4.62 -7.14
CA PRO A 539 4.55 5.92 -6.59
C PRO A 539 3.81 6.78 -7.62
N LEU A 540 3.01 7.73 -7.11
CA LEU A 540 2.46 8.80 -7.92
C LEU A 540 3.45 9.97 -7.91
N TYR A 541 3.97 10.35 -9.07
CA TYR A 541 4.88 11.48 -9.24
C TYR A 541 4.20 12.60 -10.03
N GLU A 542 4.49 13.86 -9.65
CA GLU A 542 4.03 15.06 -10.37
C GLU A 542 4.87 15.35 -11.64
N VAL A 543 5.86 14.51 -11.96
CA VAL A 543 6.61 14.53 -13.22
C VAL A 543 6.25 13.30 -14.07
N GLY A 544 6.28 13.46 -15.40
CA GLY A 544 6.10 12.32 -16.32
C GLY A 544 7.25 11.31 -16.29
N SER A 545 8.44 11.78 -15.91
CA SER A 545 9.71 11.05 -15.82
C SER A 545 10.73 11.91 -15.06
N PHE A 546 11.85 11.30 -14.65
CA PHE A 546 12.96 11.96 -13.94
C PHE A 546 14.28 11.28 -14.31
N THR A 547 15.42 11.91 -13.99
CA THR A 547 16.75 11.40 -14.38
C THR A 547 17.01 10.05 -13.69
N THR A 548 17.21 8.99 -14.47
CA THR A 548 17.39 7.63 -13.94
C THR A 548 18.24 6.77 -14.88
N THR A 549 18.82 5.70 -14.34
CA THR A 549 19.54 4.70 -15.15
C THR A 549 19.22 3.31 -14.62
N SER A 550 18.56 2.54 -15.49
CA SER A 550 18.21 1.13 -15.38
C SER A 550 19.16 0.31 -16.27
N SER A 551 19.09 -1.03 -16.27
CA SER A 551 19.86 -1.83 -17.23
C SER A 551 19.18 -1.91 -18.60
N LEU A 552 17.84 -1.86 -18.66
CA LEU A 552 17.11 -1.83 -19.94
C LEU A 552 16.91 -0.44 -20.53
N TYR A 553 17.05 0.64 -19.76
CA TYR A 553 16.89 2.02 -20.25
C TYR A 553 17.59 3.07 -19.38
N LYS A 554 17.85 4.23 -19.98
CA LYS A 554 18.42 5.42 -19.34
C LYS A 554 17.58 6.64 -19.72
N ILE A 555 17.31 7.53 -18.76
CA ILE A 555 16.61 8.79 -19.01
C ILE A 555 17.51 9.94 -18.58
N GLU A 556 17.86 10.79 -19.55
CA GLU A 556 18.64 12.02 -19.37
C GLU A 556 17.83 13.23 -19.77
N PHE A 557 18.16 14.39 -19.22
CA PHE A 557 17.48 15.65 -19.51
C PHE A 557 18.50 16.71 -19.88
N TYR A 558 18.17 17.52 -20.88
CA TYR A 558 19.04 18.58 -21.38
C TYR A 558 18.32 19.91 -21.39
N VAL A 559 18.94 20.92 -20.77
CA VAL A 559 18.57 22.33 -20.93
C VAL A 559 19.56 22.95 -21.91
N THR A 560 19.13 23.19 -23.15
CA THR A 560 19.95 23.81 -24.21
C THR A 560 21.38 23.24 -24.29
N ILE A 561 21.48 21.92 -24.47
CA ILE A 561 22.76 21.17 -24.60
C ILE A 561 23.67 21.21 -23.34
N LYS A 562 23.09 21.41 -22.14
CA LYS A 562 23.68 21.05 -20.83
C LYS A 562 22.85 19.92 -20.19
N PRO A 563 23.47 18.83 -19.72
CA PRO A 563 22.75 17.81 -18.96
C PRO A 563 22.29 18.37 -17.62
N VAL A 564 21.08 18.00 -17.19
CA VAL A 564 20.54 18.35 -15.86
C VAL A 564 19.97 17.12 -15.17
N VAL A 565 19.93 17.17 -13.84
CA VAL A 565 19.26 16.17 -13.02
C VAL A 565 17.83 16.63 -12.76
N ILE A 566 16.87 15.78 -13.07
CA ILE A 566 15.47 15.98 -12.70
C ILE A 566 15.16 15.10 -11.49
N CYS A 567 14.61 15.73 -10.46
CA CYS A 567 14.16 15.09 -9.23
C CYS A 567 12.64 14.81 -9.30
N PRO A 568 12.15 13.70 -8.72
CA PRO A 568 10.71 13.45 -8.60
C PRO A 568 9.98 14.39 -7.62
N LEU A 569 10.70 15.15 -6.79
CA LEU A 569 10.17 16.10 -5.80
C LEU A 569 10.52 17.55 -6.18
N ASP A 570 9.62 18.48 -5.89
CA ASP A 570 9.81 19.92 -6.13
C ASP A 570 10.84 20.52 -5.15
N GLN A 571 11.22 21.78 -5.34
CA GLN A 571 12.14 22.46 -4.41
C GLN A 571 11.61 22.55 -2.97
N GLN A 572 10.30 22.55 -2.71
CA GLN A 572 9.76 22.57 -1.35
C GLN A 572 9.82 21.18 -0.69
N GLY A 573 9.34 20.12 -1.34
CA GLY A 573 9.49 18.75 -0.85
C GLY A 573 10.95 18.35 -0.67
N CYS A 574 11.85 18.81 -1.55
CA CYS A 574 13.30 18.63 -1.40
C CYS A 574 13.89 19.26 -0.12
N LYS A 575 13.22 20.24 0.51
CA LYS A 575 13.63 20.79 1.82
C LYS A 575 12.99 20.03 2.96
N GLU A 576 11.70 19.70 2.86
CA GLU A 576 10.94 19.03 3.92
C GLU A 576 11.52 17.65 4.26
N GLU A 577 12.09 16.94 3.27
CA GLU A 577 12.82 15.70 3.51
C GLU A 577 14.19 15.88 4.20
N MET A 578 14.81 17.07 4.20
CA MET A 578 16.18 17.25 4.71
C MET A 578 16.31 16.95 6.20
N ASP A 579 15.37 17.42 7.03
CA ASP A 579 15.40 17.22 8.48
C ASP A 579 15.22 15.72 8.82
N ALA A 580 14.35 15.04 8.07
CA ALA A 580 14.10 13.61 8.20
C ALA A 580 15.28 12.75 7.69
N ILE A 581 15.96 13.19 6.63
CA ILE A 581 17.22 12.61 6.15
C ILE A 581 18.33 12.76 7.20
N GLU A 582 18.46 13.92 7.83
CA GLU A 582 19.47 14.14 8.88
C GLU A 582 19.19 13.26 10.10
N GLN A 583 17.93 13.14 10.51
CA GLN A 583 17.55 12.23 11.60
C GLN A 583 17.80 10.76 11.24
N ALA A 584 17.41 10.32 10.04
CA ALA A 584 17.66 8.96 9.58
C ALA A 584 19.16 8.63 9.48
N ALA A 585 20.02 9.62 9.23
CA ALA A 585 21.48 9.44 9.26
C ALA A 585 22.02 9.29 10.69
N LYS A 586 21.47 10.02 11.68
CA LYS A 586 21.81 9.85 13.10
C LYS A 586 21.39 8.47 13.61
N ASP A 587 20.18 8.03 13.26
CA ASP A 587 19.64 6.73 13.66
C ASP A 587 20.43 5.58 13.00
N ALA A 588 20.80 5.73 11.72
CA ALA A 588 21.61 4.76 10.99
C ALA A 588 23.03 4.58 11.58
N ALA A 589 23.61 5.61 12.19
CA ALA A 589 24.93 5.53 12.83
C ALA A 589 24.96 4.59 14.06
N LEU A 590 23.79 4.16 14.56
CA LEU A 590 23.66 3.20 15.67
C LEU A 590 23.47 1.73 15.20
N VAL A 591 23.44 1.47 13.89
CA VAL A 591 23.15 0.15 13.30
C VAL A 591 24.40 -0.48 12.72
N ASP A 592 24.82 -1.65 13.22
CA ASP A 592 25.85 -2.48 12.56
C ASP A 592 25.26 -3.15 11.29
N PRO A 593 25.78 -2.86 10.08
CA PRO A 593 25.29 -3.50 8.86
C PRO A 593 25.63 -5.00 8.76
N ASN A 594 26.64 -5.46 9.51
CA ASN A 594 27.10 -6.86 9.48
C ASN A 594 26.29 -7.75 10.44
N ASN A 595 25.80 -7.18 11.53
CA ASN A 595 25.02 -7.85 12.57
C ASN A 595 23.81 -6.99 13.01
N PRO A 596 22.84 -6.75 12.12
CA PRO A 596 21.64 -5.98 12.45
C PRO A 596 20.84 -6.69 13.55
N MET A 597 20.53 -5.96 14.63
CA MET A 597 19.79 -6.50 15.77
C MET A 597 18.32 -6.76 15.42
N LEU A 598 18.04 -7.98 14.94
CA LEU A 598 16.68 -8.45 14.66
C LEU A 598 15.94 -8.86 15.95
N PRO A 599 14.61 -8.68 16.00
CA PRO A 599 13.76 -9.33 16.99
C PRO A 599 13.93 -10.85 17.02
N ALA A 600 13.54 -11.49 18.12
CA ALA A 600 13.54 -12.96 18.20
C ALA A 600 12.54 -13.56 17.19
N ARG A 601 12.99 -14.54 16.40
CA ARG A 601 12.12 -15.34 15.53
C ARG A 601 11.14 -16.16 16.38
N THR A 602 9.87 -16.19 15.98
CA THR A 602 8.85 -17.02 16.64
C THR A 602 8.53 -18.21 15.75
N ILE A 603 8.68 -19.43 16.27
CA ILE A 603 8.34 -20.67 15.58
C ILE A 603 7.50 -21.49 16.55
N VAL A 604 6.29 -21.87 16.12
CA VAL A 604 5.33 -22.66 16.87
C VAL A 604 5.06 -23.94 16.09
N LEU A 605 5.50 -25.06 16.63
CA LEU A 605 5.39 -26.38 16.02
C LEU A 605 4.05 -27.03 16.38
N ALA A 606 3.62 -28.00 15.57
CA ALA A 606 2.41 -28.78 15.80
C ALA A 606 2.48 -29.68 17.06
N SER A 607 3.68 -29.88 17.60
CA SER A 607 3.97 -30.56 18.87
C SER A 607 3.68 -29.72 20.10
N ASP A 608 3.60 -28.40 19.96
CA ASP A 608 3.68 -27.49 21.10
C ASP A 608 2.33 -27.41 21.81
N ARG A 609 2.36 -27.43 23.15
CA ARG A 609 1.15 -27.51 24.01
C ARG A 609 0.08 -26.48 23.64
N ASP A 610 0.51 -25.24 23.37
CA ASP A 610 -0.37 -24.11 23.09
C ASP A 610 -0.41 -23.74 21.60
N ALA A 611 -0.01 -24.67 20.69
CA ALA A 611 0.14 -24.38 19.27
C ALA A 611 -1.14 -23.85 18.60
N LEU A 612 -2.32 -24.34 19.00
CA LEU A 612 -3.60 -23.83 18.52
C LEU A 612 -3.88 -22.41 19.02
N ARG A 613 -3.44 -22.04 20.23
CA ARG A 613 -3.64 -20.69 20.81
C ARG A 613 -2.91 -19.63 19.99
N SER A 614 -1.76 -19.97 19.41
CA SER A 614 -1.02 -19.09 18.46
C SER A 614 -1.82 -18.73 17.20
N LEU A 615 -2.84 -19.51 16.87
CA LEU A 615 -3.75 -19.31 15.73
C LEU A 615 -5.10 -18.70 16.16
N GLY A 616 -5.25 -18.30 17.43
CA GLY A 616 -6.52 -17.85 17.98
C GLY A 616 -7.56 -18.97 18.10
N LEU A 617 -7.12 -20.21 18.33
CA LEU A 617 -7.97 -21.40 18.41
C LEU A 617 -7.72 -22.22 19.69
N CYS A 618 -8.72 -22.97 20.12
CA CYS A 618 -8.64 -23.93 21.22
C CYS A 618 -9.43 -25.20 20.89
N THR A 619 -9.22 -26.27 21.67
CA THR A 619 -9.99 -27.53 21.54
C THR A 619 -11.02 -27.62 22.66
N VAL A 620 -12.31 -27.68 22.32
CA VAL A 620 -13.43 -27.77 23.26
C VAL A 620 -14.36 -28.90 22.81
N GLY A 621 -14.45 -29.96 23.62
CA GLY A 621 -15.25 -31.15 23.28
C GLY A 621 -14.77 -31.87 22.02
N GLY A 622 -13.44 -31.97 21.83
CA GLY A 622 -12.81 -32.53 20.62
C GLY A 622 -12.89 -31.66 19.36
N GLN A 623 -13.69 -30.57 19.38
CA GLN A 623 -13.82 -29.64 18.26
C GLN A 623 -12.87 -28.45 18.42
N LYS A 624 -12.25 -28.01 17.32
CA LYS A 624 -11.48 -26.76 17.29
C LYS A 624 -12.44 -25.57 17.20
N LYS A 625 -12.33 -24.61 18.12
CA LYS A 625 -13.18 -23.40 18.22
C LYS A 625 -12.31 -22.15 18.35
N PRO A 626 -12.83 -20.94 18.05
CA PRO A 626 -12.15 -19.69 18.37
C PRO A 626 -11.77 -19.63 19.85
N PHE A 627 -10.55 -19.18 20.12
CA PHE A 627 -10.09 -18.89 21.46
C PHE A 627 -10.62 -17.53 21.93
N ILE A 628 -10.97 -17.45 23.21
CA ILE A 628 -11.47 -16.26 23.90
C ILE A 628 -10.71 -16.21 25.22
N ASP A 629 -10.03 -15.09 25.51
CA ASP A 629 -9.36 -14.80 26.79
C ASP A 629 -10.34 -14.25 27.85
#